data_AF-A0A919I0Z3-F1
#
_entry.id   AF-A0A919I0Z3-F1
#
_cell.length_a   1.000
_cell.length_b   1.000
_cell.length_c   1.000
_cell.angle_alpha   90.00
_cell.angle_beta   90.00
_cell.angle_gamma   90.00
#
_symmetry.space_group_name_H-M   'P 1'
#
loop_
_entity.id
_entity.type
_entity.pdbx_description
1 polymer ?
#
loop_
_entity_poly.entity_id
_entity_poly.type
_entity_poly.pdbx_seq_one_letter_code
_entity_poly.pdbx_strand_id
1 'polypeptide(L)'
;MWLEPDEWHGNADAGQLQLLSAHPAHRLHSQLNHTALRERYAVAGREPVTIHPQDAQARGIVDGDLVRVWNARGQVLAGAVVTEGSARGDLPA
;
A
#
# COMPACT_ATOMS: atom_id res chain seq x y z
N MET A 1 -30.59 -8.78 -5.45
CA MET A 1 -30.37 -7.45 -4.83
C MET A 1 -28.89 -7.33 -4.57
N TRP A 2 -28.24 -6.28 -5.04
CA TRP A 2 -26.86 -5.95 -4.68
C TRP A 2 -26.88 -5.09 -3.42
N LEU A 3 -25.97 -5.37 -2.48
CA LEU A 3 -25.78 -4.57 -1.27
C LEU A 3 -24.42 -3.89 -1.39
N GLU A 4 -24.42 -2.56 -1.28
CA GLU A 4 -23.20 -1.77 -1.40
C GLU A 4 -22.28 -1.97 -0.18
N PRO A 5 -20.95 -2.05 -0.36
CA PRO A 5 -20.01 -2.06 0.75
C PRO A 5 -20.01 -0.74 1.53
N ASP A 6 -19.72 -0.80 2.82
CA ASP A 6 -19.64 0.40 3.67
C ASP A 6 -18.54 1.39 3.20
N GLU A 7 -17.38 0.87 2.77
CA GLU A 7 -16.24 1.65 2.28
C GLU A 7 -15.61 0.95 1.06
N TRP A 8 -15.59 1.62 -0.09
CA TRP A 8 -14.98 1.12 -1.33
C TRP A 8 -14.67 2.27 -2.30
N HIS A 9 -14.04 1.97 -3.45
CA HIS A 9 -13.67 3.00 -4.42
C HIS A 9 -14.82 3.94 -4.84
N GLY A 10 -16.05 3.43 -4.95
CA GLY A 10 -17.20 4.21 -5.43
C GLY A 10 -17.77 5.23 -4.43
N ASN A 11 -17.44 5.13 -3.14
CA ASN A 11 -17.87 6.08 -2.11
C ASN A 11 -16.69 6.75 -1.37
N ALA A 12 -15.48 6.65 -1.92
CA ALA A 12 -14.28 7.25 -1.36
C ALA A 12 -14.26 8.79 -1.53
N ASP A 13 -13.73 9.50 -0.53
CA ASP A 13 -13.51 10.94 -0.63
C ASP A 13 -12.39 11.26 -1.64
N ALA A 14 -12.41 12.47 -2.18
CA ALA A 14 -11.38 12.94 -3.11
C ALA A 14 -9.96 12.78 -2.51
N GLY A 15 -9.11 12.03 -3.22
CA GLY A 15 -7.73 11.78 -2.81
C GLY A 15 -7.54 10.59 -1.86
N GLN A 16 -8.60 9.88 -1.46
CA GLN A 16 -8.45 8.58 -0.83
C GLN A 16 -8.05 7.52 -1.85
N LEU A 17 -7.37 6.47 -1.37
CA LEU A 17 -6.94 5.32 -2.16
C LEU A 17 -7.48 4.04 -1.52
N GLN A 18 -7.78 3.03 -2.34
CA GLN A 18 -8.20 1.72 -1.86
C GLN A 18 -6.98 0.89 -1.46
N LEU A 19 -6.85 0.56 -0.17
CA LEU A 19 -5.81 -0.34 0.31
C LEU A 19 -6.15 -1.79 -0.05
N LEU A 20 -5.26 -2.45 -0.81
CA LEU A 20 -5.41 -3.87 -1.14
C LEU A 20 -4.40 -4.70 -0.32
N SER A 21 -4.89 -5.45 0.66
CA SER A 21 -4.05 -6.28 1.53
C SER A 21 -4.01 -7.74 1.05
N ALA A 22 -3.27 -7.98 -0.03
CA ALA A 22 -3.14 -9.32 -0.61
C ALA A 22 -2.20 -10.21 0.24
N HIS A 23 -2.14 -11.51 -0.09
CA HIS A 23 -1.17 -12.39 0.54
C HIS A 23 0.27 -12.04 0.08
N PRO A 24 1.25 -11.99 1.01
CA PRO A 24 2.61 -11.57 0.69
C PRO A 24 3.34 -12.61 -0.16
N ALA A 25 4.11 -12.14 -1.15
CA ALA A 25 4.86 -13.03 -2.05
C ALA A 25 6.05 -13.76 -1.38
N HIS A 26 6.61 -13.17 -0.32
CA HIS A 26 7.85 -13.64 0.31
C HIS A 26 7.64 -14.29 1.69
N ARG A 27 6.39 -14.45 2.13
CA ARG A 27 6.06 -14.95 3.48
C ARG A 27 4.79 -15.78 3.47
N LEU A 28 4.61 -16.59 4.51
CA LEU A 28 3.31 -17.14 4.85
C LEU A 28 2.70 -16.28 5.96
N HIS A 29 1.84 -15.34 5.58
CA HIS A 29 1.30 -14.34 6.50
C HIS A 29 2.44 -13.59 7.23
N SER A 30 2.51 -13.71 8.56
CA SER A 30 3.57 -13.09 9.39
C SER A 30 4.83 -13.94 9.54
N GLN A 31 4.78 -15.22 9.15
CA GLN A 31 5.92 -16.12 9.29
C GLN A 31 7.09 -15.62 8.42
N LEU A 32 8.31 -15.76 8.93
CA LEU A 32 9.56 -15.33 8.30
C LEU A 32 9.79 -13.81 8.24
N ASN A 33 8.89 -12.97 8.77
CA ASN A 33 9.07 -11.50 8.76
C ASN A 33 10.26 -11.01 9.63
N HIS A 34 10.70 -11.83 10.59
CA HIS A 34 11.85 -11.58 11.45
C HIS A 34 13.06 -12.43 11.07
N THR A 35 13.25 -12.65 9.77
CA THR A 35 14.40 -13.37 9.21
C THR A 35 15.09 -12.51 8.17
N ALA A 36 16.29 -12.90 7.74
CA ALA A 36 17.03 -12.23 6.66
C ALA A 36 16.24 -12.18 5.33
N LEU A 37 15.19 -13.00 5.17
CA LEU A 37 14.31 -12.93 4.00
C LEU A 37 13.65 -11.56 3.84
N ARG A 38 13.43 -10.84 4.95
CA ARG A 38 12.87 -9.48 4.95
C ARG A 38 13.71 -8.47 4.18
N GLU A 39 15.04 -8.64 4.20
CA GLU A 39 15.97 -7.74 3.51
C GLU A 39 15.77 -7.74 1.99
N ARG A 40 15.09 -8.75 1.43
CA ARG A 40 14.83 -8.84 -0.01
C ARG A 40 13.74 -7.91 -0.53
N TYR A 41 12.83 -7.44 0.33
CA TYR A 41 11.66 -6.69 -0.11
C TYR A 41 11.35 -5.46 0.74
N ALA A 42 11.94 -5.32 1.93
CA ALA A 42 11.70 -4.16 2.76
C ALA A 42 12.24 -2.88 2.08
N VAL A 43 11.45 -1.81 2.13
CA VAL A 43 11.81 -0.49 1.60
C VAL A 43 11.92 0.48 2.77
N ALA A 44 13.04 1.20 2.86
CA ALA A 44 13.36 2.05 4.02
C ALA A 44 13.21 1.31 5.38
N GLY A 45 13.48 0.00 5.41
CA GLY A 45 13.31 -0.85 6.58
C GLY A 45 11.85 -1.14 6.97
N ARG A 46 10.87 -0.81 6.13
CA ARG A 46 9.43 -1.04 6.35
C ARG A 46 8.85 -2.00 5.32
N GLU A 47 7.61 -2.44 5.58
CA GLU A 47 6.83 -3.20 4.60
C GLU A 47 6.62 -2.31 3.36
N PRO A 48 6.81 -2.83 2.14
CA PRO A 48 6.55 -2.07 0.93
C PRO A 48 5.06 -1.78 0.79
N VAL A 49 4.74 -0.64 0.20
CA VAL A 49 3.41 -0.31 -0.31
C VAL A 49 3.56 0.17 -1.74
N THR A 50 2.77 -0.38 -2.62
CA THR A 50 2.85 -0.15 -4.06
C THR A 50 1.89 0.97 -4.45
N ILE A 51 2.33 1.90 -5.28
CA ILE A 51 1.54 3.06 -5.70
C ILE A 51 1.77 3.36 -7.19
N HIS A 52 0.68 3.69 -7.90
CA HIS A 52 0.75 4.08 -9.31
C HIS A 52 1.50 5.43 -9.47
N PRO A 53 2.30 5.67 -10.53
CA PRO A 53 3.15 6.85 -10.63
C PRO A 53 2.38 8.18 -10.61
N GLN A 54 1.18 8.22 -11.18
CA GLN A 54 0.33 9.42 -11.12
C GLN A 54 -0.18 9.72 -9.70
N ASP A 55 -0.49 8.69 -8.91
CA ASP A 55 -0.93 8.86 -7.53
C ASP A 55 0.23 9.25 -6.61
N ALA A 56 1.42 8.71 -6.89
CA ALA A 56 2.66 9.10 -6.24
C ALA A 56 3.00 10.57 -6.54
N GLN A 57 2.98 10.95 -7.82
CA GLN A 57 3.24 12.32 -8.27
C GLN A 57 2.27 13.33 -7.63
N ALA A 58 0.97 13.03 -7.61
CA ALA A 58 -0.04 13.88 -6.97
C ALA A 58 0.21 14.11 -5.47
N ARG A 59 0.98 13.22 -4.83
CA ARG A 59 1.33 13.27 -3.40
C ARG A 59 2.78 13.66 -3.14
N GLY A 60 3.58 13.93 -4.18
CA GLY A 60 5.01 14.23 -4.06
C GLY A 60 5.85 13.06 -3.52
N ILE A 61 5.39 11.82 -3.75
CA ILE A 61 6.07 10.59 -3.32
C ILE A 61 6.99 10.12 -4.46
N VAL A 62 8.22 9.75 -4.12
CA VAL A 62 9.15 9.06 -5.03
C VAL A 62 9.43 7.63 -4.57
N ASP A 63 9.95 6.81 -5.47
CA ASP A 63 10.31 5.42 -5.16
C ASP A 63 11.33 5.35 -4.01
N GLY A 64 11.09 4.46 -3.05
CA GLY A 64 11.94 4.31 -1.88
C GLY A 64 11.57 5.16 -0.66
N ASP A 65 10.64 6.12 -0.81
CA ASP A 65 10.26 7.02 0.29
C ASP A 65 9.62 6.27 1.47
N LEU A 66 9.94 6.74 2.68
CA LEU A 66 9.21 6.35 3.89
C LEU A 66 7.88 7.13 3.94
N VAL A 67 6.78 6.43 3.74
CA VAL A 67 5.43 7.01 3.69
C VAL A 67 4.58 6.63 4.90
N ARG A 68 3.60 7.47 5.21
CA ARG A 68 2.57 7.20 6.22
C ARG A 68 1.26 6.84 5.53
N VAL A 69 0.80 5.61 5.74
CA VAL A 69 -0.53 5.13 5.30
C VAL A 69 -1.49 5.28 6.49
N TRP A 70 -2.64 5.92 6.29
CA TRP A 70 -3.52 6.27 7.41
C TRP A 70 -4.98 6.44 6.99
N ASN A 71 -5.88 6.31 7.97
CA ASN A 71 -7.28 6.73 7.92
C ASN A 71 -7.73 7.13 9.34
N ALA A 72 -9.03 7.34 9.56
CA ALA A 72 -9.58 7.70 10.87
C ALA A 72 -9.40 6.59 11.94
N ARG A 73 -9.18 5.33 11.54
CA ARG A 73 -9.03 4.17 12.45
C ARG A 73 -7.59 3.95 12.89
N GLY A 74 -6.60 4.47 12.16
CA GLY A 74 -5.19 4.29 12.52
C GLY A 74 -4.21 4.67 11.42
N GLN A 75 -2.94 4.39 11.68
CA GLN A 75 -1.83 4.71 10.77
C GLN A 75 -0.65 3.76 10.92
N VAL A 76 0.13 3.60 9.84
CA VAL A 76 1.35 2.79 9.79
C VAL A 76 2.39 3.46 8.88
N LEU A 77 3.67 3.15 9.12
CA LEU A 77 4.77 3.52 8.22
C LEU A 77 5.05 2.38 7.24
N ALA A 78 5.18 2.72 5.96
CA ALA A 78 5.51 1.81 4.86
C ALA A 78 6.59 2.44 3.96
N GLY A 79 7.27 1.63 3.15
CA GLY A 79 8.18 2.14 2.11
C GLY A 79 7.50 2.13 0.75
N ALA A 80 7.57 3.22 0.00
CA ALA A 80 6.90 3.35 -1.29
C ALA A 80 7.62 2.57 -2.39
N VAL A 81 6.86 1.81 -3.17
CA VAL A 81 7.28 1.20 -4.43
C VAL A 81 6.43 1.80 -5.55
N VAL A 82 7.04 2.63 -6.40
CA VAL A 82 6.34 3.35 -7.47
C VAL A 82 6.36 2.51 -8.75
N THR A 83 5.20 2.10 -9.26
CA THR A 83 5.11 1.19 -10.42
C THR A 83 3.79 1.29 -11.16
N GLU A 84 3.84 1.12 -12.49
CA GLU A 84 2.67 1.00 -13.38
C GLU A 84 1.94 -0.36 -13.23
N GLY A 85 2.46 -1.28 -12.41
CA GLY A 85 1.86 -2.60 -12.18
C GLY A 85 0.61 -2.59 -11.28
N SER A 86 0.24 -1.43 -10.72
CA SER A 86 -0.97 -1.25 -9.89
C SER A 86 -1.94 -0.30 -10.59
N ALA A 87 -3.24 -0.51 -10.43
CA ALA A 87 -4.23 0.41 -10.97
C ALA A 87 -4.19 1.76 -10.23
N ARG A 88 -4.46 2.85 -10.95
CA ARG A 88 -4.61 4.18 -10.36
C ARG A 88 -5.79 4.17 -9.37
N GLY A 89 -5.60 4.76 -8.19
CA GLY A 89 -6.58 4.75 -7.10
C GLY A 89 -6.42 3.58 -6.13
N ASP A 90 -5.62 2.57 -6.47
CA ASP A 90 -5.34 1.42 -5.62
C ASP A 90 -3.96 1.53 -4.97
N LEU A 91 -3.84 0.96 -3.79
CA LEU A 91 -2.63 0.94 -2.99
C LEU A 91 -2.36 -0.48 -2.47
N PRO A 92 -1.74 -1.36 -3.27
CA PRO A 92 -1.40 -2.72 -2.82
C PRO A 92 -0.31 -2.74 -1.74
N ALA A 93 -0.54 -3.50 -0.67
CA ALA A 93 0.37 -3.68 0.45
C ALA A 93 0.72 -5.16 0.68
#